data_AF-A0A382K1G6-F1
#
_entry.id   AF-A0A382K1G6-F1
#
_cell.length_a   1.000
_cell.length_b   1.000
_cell.length_c   1.000
_cell.angle_alpha   90.00
_cell.angle_beta   90.00
_cell.angle_gamma   90.00
#
_symmetry.space_group_name_H-M   'P 1'
#
loop_
_entity.id
_entity.type
_entity.pdbx_description
1 polymer ?
#
loop_
_entity_poly.entity_id
_entity_poly.type
_entity_poly.pdbx_seq_one_letter_code
_entity_poly.pdbx_strand_id
1 'polypeptide(L)'
;MAVQGGLMDGCLGTLEPGQKCLTCGNTSARCPGHFGHIELAEPVLHIAFIDSIHKLLTSTCRSCSRLKVPQEVLDKFSKFKKNSASYTVLSRKRIPEQILEKAKKSKECPHCGKPQYELIFT
;
A
#
# COMPACT_ATOMS: atom_id res chain seq x y z
N MET A 1 22.63 17.02 -24.14
CA MET A 1 22.59 15.91 -25.10
C MET A 1 21.73 14.83 -24.48
N ALA A 2 20.67 14.37 -25.17
CA ALA A 2 19.87 13.26 -24.69
C ALA A 2 20.72 11.99 -24.71
N VAL A 3 20.83 11.32 -23.57
CA VAL A 3 21.54 10.04 -23.44
C VAL A 3 20.49 8.94 -23.36
N GLN A 4 20.56 7.96 -24.27
CA GLN A 4 19.67 6.81 -24.25
C GLN A 4 19.83 6.04 -22.93
N GLY A 5 18.71 5.72 -22.28
CA GLY A 5 18.68 5.09 -20.95
C GLY A 5 19.02 6.03 -19.79
N GLY A 6 19.21 7.33 -20.05
CA GLY A 6 19.45 8.35 -19.02
C GLY A 6 18.17 9.05 -18.57
N LEU A 7 18.32 10.02 -17.66
CA LEU A 7 17.19 10.83 -17.17
C LEU A 7 16.51 11.66 -18.28
N MET A 8 17.29 12.10 -19.26
CA MET A 8 16.82 12.89 -20.41
C MET A 8 16.68 12.02 -21.67
N ASP A 9 16.18 10.80 -21.52
CA ASP A 9 15.90 9.92 -22.66
C ASP A 9 14.74 10.49 -23.51
N GLY A 10 14.92 10.54 -24.82
CA GLY A 10 13.91 10.98 -25.78
C GLY A 10 12.65 10.09 -25.82
N CYS A 11 12.72 8.89 -25.23
CA CYS A 11 11.55 8.03 -25.00
C CYS A 11 10.63 8.56 -23.88
N LEU A 12 11.15 9.32 -22.91
CA LEU A 12 10.38 9.88 -21.79
C LEU A 12 9.70 11.21 -22.15
N GLY A 13 10.11 11.81 -23.28
CA GLY A 13 9.58 13.06 -23.78
C GLY A 13 10.67 13.88 -24.45
N THR A 14 10.29 15.01 -25.03
CA THR A 14 11.24 15.94 -25.64
C THR A 14 10.91 17.36 -25.18
N LEU A 15 11.92 18.08 -24.71
CA LEU A 15 11.81 19.49 -24.34
C LEU A 15 12.33 20.41 -25.46
N GLU A 16 13.31 19.93 -26.22
CA GLU A 16 14.01 20.74 -27.22
C GLU A 16 13.13 20.98 -28.45
N PRO A 17 13.00 22.24 -28.92
CA PRO A 17 12.27 22.56 -30.13
C PRO A 17 12.94 21.91 -31.35
N GLY A 18 12.18 21.12 -32.10
CA GLY A 18 12.66 20.41 -33.30
C GLY A 18 13.04 18.94 -33.06
N GLN A 19 13.24 18.52 -31.81
CA GLN A 19 13.38 17.10 -31.47
C GLN A 19 11.99 16.46 -31.33
N LYS A 20 11.84 15.26 -31.90
CA LYS A 20 10.61 14.46 -31.80
C LYS A 20 10.78 13.41 -30.72
N CYS A 21 9.74 13.19 -29.93
CA CYS A 21 9.73 12.11 -28.95
C CYS A 21 9.82 10.75 -29.67
N LEU A 22 10.65 9.85 -29.17
CA LEU A 22 10.84 8.52 -29.75
C LEU A 22 9.63 7.59 -29.53
N THR A 23 8.80 7.88 -28.52
CA THR A 23 7.63 7.07 -28.15
C THR A 23 6.37 7.47 -28.91
N CYS A 24 6.06 8.77 -28.94
CA CYS A 24 4.83 9.28 -29.58
C CYS A 24 5.05 9.99 -30.92
N GLY A 25 6.28 10.26 -31.34
CA GLY A 25 6.60 10.94 -32.60
C GLY A 25 6.23 12.44 -32.64
N ASN A 26 5.62 12.96 -31.58
CA ASN A 26 5.22 14.36 -31.47
C ASN A 26 6.40 15.27 -31.07
N THR A 27 6.34 16.53 -31.49
CA THR A 27 7.23 17.60 -31.02
C THR A 27 6.91 17.99 -29.58
N SER A 28 7.83 18.68 -28.90
CA SER A 28 7.69 19.15 -27.50
C SER A 28 6.36 19.84 -27.20
N ALA A 29 5.82 20.63 -28.14
CA ALA A 29 4.53 21.33 -27.97
C ALA A 29 3.30 20.41 -27.90
N ARG A 30 3.37 19.17 -28.40
CA ARG A 30 2.25 18.22 -28.45
C ARG A 30 2.52 16.91 -27.69
N CYS A 31 3.71 16.76 -27.11
CA CYS A 31 4.07 15.58 -26.33
C CYS A 31 3.50 15.72 -24.91
N PRO A 32 2.68 14.76 -24.42
CA PRO A 32 2.16 14.80 -23.05
C PRO A 32 3.20 14.40 -21.99
N GLY A 33 4.37 13.90 -22.41
CA GLY A 33 5.35 13.25 -21.54
C GLY A 33 5.02 11.78 -21.31
N HIS A 34 6.05 10.96 -21.09
CA HIS A 34 5.93 9.52 -20.88
C HIS A 34 6.59 9.12 -19.55
N PHE A 35 5.95 8.21 -18.84
CA PHE A 35 6.49 7.71 -17.58
C PHE A 35 7.64 6.75 -17.83
N GLY A 36 8.67 6.88 -16.99
CA GLY A 36 9.72 5.88 -16.81
C GLY A 36 9.60 5.24 -15.43
N HIS A 37 10.42 4.23 -15.19
CA HIS A 37 10.62 3.67 -13.86
C HIS A 37 12.11 3.50 -13.61
N ILE A 38 12.47 3.42 -12.33
CA ILE A 38 13.82 3.09 -11.88
C ILE A 38 13.68 1.80 -11.08
N GLU A 39 14.44 0.78 -11.47
CA GLU A 39 14.58 -0.44 -10.69
C GLU A 39 15.51 -0.15 -9.51
N LEU A 40 14.94 -0.13 -8.31
CA LEU A 40 15.71 0.02 -7.08
C LEU A 40 16.40 -1.30 -6.76
N ALA A 41 17.65 -1.24 -6.31
CA ALA A 41 18.39 -2.44 -5.90
C ALA A 41 17.74 -3.15 -4.71
N GLU A 42 17.07 -2.40 -3.84
CA GLU A 42 16.35 -2.91 -2.66
C GLU A 42 14.98 -2.23 -2.49
N PRO A 43 14.00 -2.91 -1.89
CA PRO A 43 12.68 -2.34 -1.65
C PRO A 43 12.75 -1.25 -0.57
N VAL A 44 12.13 -0.09 -0.86
CA VAL A 44 12.08 1.05 0.05
C VAL A 44 10.65 1.26 0.56
N LEU A 45 10.49 1.53 1.86
CA LEU A 45 9.20 1.85 2.45
C LEU A 45 8.76 3.26 2.04
N HIS A 46 7.56 3.35 1.48
CA HIS A 46 6.98 4.64 1.10
C HIS A 46 6.45 5.38 2.33
N ILE A 47 6.92 6.61 2.54
CA ILE A 47 6.70 7.41 3.76
C ILE A 47 5.20 7.59 4.07
N ALA A 48 4.38 7.86 3.05
CA ALA A 48 2.94 8.05 3.24
C ALA A 48 2.20 6.79 3.75
N PHE A 49 2.80 5.61 3.65
CA PHE A 49 2.18 4.34 4.06
C PHE A 49 2.78 3.77 5.35
N ILE A 50 3.76 4.43 5.97
CA ILE A 50 4.42 3.93 7.20
C ILE A 50 3.37 3.65 8.29
N ASP A 51 2.45 4.58 8.54
CA ASP A 51 1.39 4.41 9.55
C ASP A 51 0.46 3.22 9.26
N SER A 52 0.13 3.04 7.98
CA SER A 52 -0.74 1.95 7.52
C SER A 52 -0.02 0.60 7.64
N ILE A 53 1.26 0.54 7.25
CA ILE A 53 2.10 -0.64 7.37
C ILE A 53 2.25 -1.01 8.84
N HIS A 54 2.51 -0.04 9.72
CA HIS A 54 2.60 -0.28 11.16
C HIS A 54 1.30 -0.85 11.74
N LYS A 55 0.14 -0.31 11.34
CA LYS A 55 -1.18 -0.85 11.73
C LYS A 55 -1.37 -2.29 11.26
N LEU A 56 -0.96 -2.63 10.03
CA LEU A 56 -1.05 -3.97 9.48
C LEU A 56 -0.13 -4.96 10.19
N LEU A 57 1.13 -4.59 10.42
CA LEU A 57 2.10 -5.42 11.15
C LEU A 57 1.66 -5.67 12.59
N THR A 58 1.02 -4.69 13.22
CA THR A 58 0.52 -4.82 14.60
C THR A 58 -0.73 -5.69 14.70
N SER A 59 -1.55 -5.77 13.65
CA SER A 59 -2.82 -6.51 13.67
C SER A 59 -2.74 -7.93 13.12
N THR A 60 -1.68 -8.25 12.37
CA THR A 60 -1.45 -9.57 11.77
C THR A 60 -0.45 -10.39 12.60
N CYS A 61 -0.53 -11.71 12.46
CA CYS A 61 0.42 -12.64 13.05
C CYS A 61 1.61 -12.83 12.10
N ARG A 62 2.84 -12.73 12.62
CA ARG A 62 4.07 -12.86 11.80
C ARG A 62 4.29 -14.25 11.21
N SER A 63 3.65 -15.29 11.76
CA SER A 63 3.84 -16.68 11.31
C SER A 63 2.75 -17.19 10.37
N CYS A 64 1.48 -16.85 10.62
CA CYS A 64 0.36 -17.33 9.81
C CYS A 64 -0.25 -16.25 8.92
N SER A 65 0.21 -15.00 9.03
CA SER A 65 -0.27 -13.83 8.28
C SER A 65 -1.77 -13.56 8.43
N ARG A 66 -2.44 -14.23 9.38
CA ARG A 66 -3.85 -13.99 9.72
C ARG A 66 -3.97 -12.86 10.73
N LEU A 67 -5.14 -12.22 10.75
CA LEU A 67 -5.48 -11.26 11.79
C LEU A 67 -5.49 -11.94 13.16
N LYS A 68 -4.95 -11.27 14.17
CA LYS A 68 -4.90 -11.76 15.56
C LYS A 68 -6.25 -11.64 16.28
N VAL A 69 -7.32 -11.97 15.58
CA VAL A 69 -8.70 -11.91 16.02
C VAL A 69 -9.34 -13.28 15.75
N PRO A 70 -10.14 -13.82 16.68
CA PRO A 70 -10.85 -15.09 16.47
C PRO A 70 -11.84 -14.99 15.31
N GLN A 71 -12.04 -16.11 14.61
CA GLN A 71 -12.90 -16.19 13.41
C GLN A 71 -14.35 -15.79 13.70
N GLU A 72 -14.88 -16.12 14.89
CA GLU A 72 -16.25 -15.76 15.28
C GLU A 72 -16.51 -14.24 15.24
N VAL A 73 -15.50 -13.45 15.62
CA VAL A 73 -15.59 -11.99 15.61
C VAL A 73 -15.50 -11.47 14.17
N LEU A 74 -14.66 -12.08 13.34
CA LEU A 74 -14.55 -11.75 11.92
C LEU A 74 -15.86 -12.05 11.16
N ASP A 75 -16.54 -13.15 11.48
CA ASP A 75 -17.82 -13.51 10.88
C ASP A 75 -18.92 -12.47 11.22
N LYS A 76 -18.96 -12.01 12.48
CA LYS A 76 -19.84 -10.91 12.89
C LYS A 76 -19.60 -9.64 12.06
N PHE A 77 -18.35 -9.22 11.91
CA PHE A 77 -18.01 -8.05 11.10
C PHE A 77 -18.29 -8.25 9.60
N SER A 78 -18.13 -9.47 9.08
CA SER A 78 -18.46 -9.82 7.71
C SER A 78 -19.96 -9.67 7.42
N LYS A 79 -20.83 -10.05 8.38
CA LYS A 79 -22.28 -9.84 8.29
C LYS A 79 -22.65 -8.36 8.24
N PHE A 80 -22.00 -7.51 9.05
CA PHE A 80 -22.18 -6.05 8.98
C PHE A 80 -21.79 -5.46 7.61
N LYS A 81 -20.77 -6.02 6.95
CA LYS A 81 -20.35 -5.57 5.61
C LYS A 81 -21.37 -5.90 4.52
N LYS A 82 -22.09 -7.02 4.66
CA LYS A 82 -23.12 -7.46 3.69
C LYS A 82 -24.44 -6.69 3.82
N ASN A 83 -24.70 -6.09 4.99
CA ASN A 83 -25.93 -5.34 5.21
C ASN A 83 -25.76 -3.88 4.73
N SER A 84 -25.97 -3.67 3.44
CA SER A 84 -25.72 -2.41 2.72
C SER A 84 -26.43 -1.17 3.29
N ALA A 85 -27.49 -1.33 4.09
CA ALA A 85 -28.27 -0.23 4.67
C ALA A 85 -27.59 0.48 5.86
N SER A 86 -26.62 -0.14 6.54
CA SER A 86 -25.94 0.45 7.73
C SER A 86 -24.45 0.74 7.51
N TYR A 87 -23.95 0.53 6.29
CA TYR A 87 -22.55 0.78 5.93
C TYR A 87 -22.31 2.24 5.49
N THR A 88 -22.70 3.18 6.33
CA THR A 88 -22.42 4.61 6.18
C THR A 88 -20.92 4.88 6.25
N VAL A 89 -20.44 6.00 5.69
CA VAL A 89 -19.02 6.43 5.71
C VAL A 89 -18.40 6.35 7.11
N LEU A 90 -19.18 6.62 8.15
CA LEU A 90 -18.75 6.53 9.56
C LEU A 90 -18.50 5.08 10.02
N SER A 91 -19.37 4.15 9.62
CA SER A 91 -19.23 2.72 9.88
C SER A 91 -17.96 2.14 9.23
N ARG A 92 -17.54 2.70 8.07
CA ARG A 92 -16.30 2.29 7.38
C ARG A 92 -15.03 2.59 8.15
N LYS A 93 -15.01 3.66 8.95
CA LYS A 93 -13.85 4.05 9.77
C LYS A 93 -13.84 3.30 11.11
N ARG A 94 -15.00 3.20 11.76
CA ARG A 94 -15.11 2.63 13.13
C ARG A 94 -14.78 1.14 13.20
N ILE A 95 -15.21 0.36 12.21
CA ILE A 95 -15.02 -1.11 12.18
C ILE A 95 -13.52 -1.50 12.18
N PRO A 96 -12.68 -0.98 11.26
CA PRO A 96 -11.25 -1.34 11.27
C PRO A 96 -10.53 -0.87 12.52
N GLU A 97 -10.89 0.27 13.10
CA GLU A 97 -10.34 0.75 14.37
C GLU A 97 -10.62 -0.22 15.52
N GLN A 98 -11.86 -0.71 15.64
CA GLN A 98 -12.22 -1.73 16.65
C GLN A 98 -11.48 -3.05 16.46
N ILE A 99 -11.25 -3.47 15.21
CA ILE A 99 -10.48 -4.67 14.89
C ILE A 99 -9.02 -4.49 15.30
N LEU A 100 -8.44 -3.32 15.01
CA LEU A 100 -7.07 -2.96 15.39
C LEU A 100 -6.87 -2.95 16.90
N GLU A 101 -7.80 -2.35 17.67
CA GLU A 101 -7.73 -2.34 19.12
C GLU A 101 -7.82 -3.75 19.72
N LYS A 102 -8.68 -4.62 19.18
CA LYS A 102 -8.77 -6.02 19.62
C LYS A 102 -7.52 -6.82 19.27
N ALA A 103 -6.96 -6.60 18.09
CA ALA A 103 -5.76 -7.30 17.63
C ALA A 103 -4.47 -6.85 18.35
N LYS A 104 -4.43 -5.60 18.85
CA LYS A 104 -3.32 -5.10 19.67
C LYS A 104 -3.24 -5.79 21.03
N LYS A 105 -4.39 -6.13 21.64
CA LYS A 105 -4.46 -6.75 22.96
C LYS A 105 -4.04 -8.23 22.98
N SER A 106 -4.13 -8.92 21.84
CA SER A 106 -3.77 -10.33 21.75
C SER A 106 -2.24 -10.52 21.65
N LYS A 107 -1.67 -11.05 22.74
CA LYS A 107 -0.26 -11.46 22.84
C LYS A 107 0.01 -12.83 22.19
N GLU A 108 -1.00 -13.66 22.07
CA GLU A 108 -0.91 -14.98 21.44
C GLU A 108 -1.89 -15.04 20.25
N CYS A 109 -1.47 -15.71 19.18
CA CYS A 109 -2.30 -15.80 17.98
C CYS A 109 -3.39 -16.88 18.16
N PRO A 110 -4.68 -16.54 17.97
CA PRO A 110 -5.78 -17.51 18.11
C PRO A 110 -5.82 -18.59 17.03
N HIS A 111 -5.01 -18.47 15.97
CA HIS A 111 -4.97 -19.43 14.85
C HIS A 111 -3.81 -20.41 14.93
N CYS A 112 -2.68 -20.00 15.50
CA CYS A 112 -1.45 -20.80 15.48
C CYS A 112 -0.76 -20.92 16.84
N GLY A 113 -1.28 -20.31 17.91
CA GLY A 113 -0.75 -20.41 19.27
C GLY A 113 0.62 -19.75 19.51
N LYS A 114 1.25 -19.17 18.48
CA LYS A 114 2.57 -18.55 18.61
C LYS A 114 2.49 -17.18 19.33
N PRO A 115 3.43 -16.90 20.25
CA PRO A 115 3.51 -15.59 20.90
C PRO A 115 3.86 -14.51 19.90
N GLN A 116 3.30 -13.32 20.10
CA GLN A 116 3.51 -12.14 19.28
C GLN A 116 4.27 -11.09 20.07
N TYR A 117 5.33 -10.58 19.46
CA TYR A 117 6.18 -9.56 20.07
C TYR A 117 5.71 -8.17 19.70
N GLU A 118 5.86 -7.23 20.64
CA GLU A 118 5.65 -5.81 20.36
C GLU A 118 6.71 -5.32 19.35
N LEU A 119 6.31 -4.35 18.52
CA LEU A 119 7.21 -3.70 17.58
C LEU A 119 7.91 -2.57 18.34
N ILE A 120 9.19 -2.77 18.66
CA ILE A 120 10.04 -1.73 19.23
C ILE A 120 10.69 -0.99 18.06
N PHE A 121 10.50 0.32 18.00
CA PHE A 121 11.28 1.19 17.12
C PHE A 121 12.55 1.56 17.88
N THR A 122 13.70 1.10 17.40
CA THR A 122 15.03 1.58 17.82
C THR A 122 15.52 2.61 16.83
#